data_AF-A0A950HXI1-F1
#
_entry.id   AF-A0A950HXI1-F1
#
_cell.length_a   1.000
_cell.length_b   1.000
_cell.length_c   1.000
_cell.angle_alpha   90.00
_cell.angle_beta   90.00
_cell.angle_gamma   90.00
#
_symmetry.space_group_name_H-M   'P 1'
#
loop_
_entity.id
_entity.type
_entity.pdbx_description
1 polymer ?
#
loop_
_entity_poly.entity_id
_entity_poly.type
_entity_poly.pdbx_seq_one_letter_code
_entity_poly.pdbx_strand_id
1 'polypeptide(L)'
;MSALQKSVLLTPHCKAGKQAIKAEHRDLIIEKRGAQVTQSVDFEKAVEGVMQNHKRWDYFIEASCAPESIHAVEVHQYKVSELKEKQQGTVAILDAHSPGTSATIKSWHVLVKGSLPPRDQMARLKADSRIQLHRSLEIASLKST
;
A
#
# COMPACT_ATOMS: atom_id res chain seq x y z
N MET A 1 13.86 -14.92 5.59
CA MET A 1 14.05 -14.45 4.19
C MET A 1 12.88 -13.55 3.87
N SER A 2 13.08 -12.34 3.32
CA SER A 2 11.98 -11.37 3.09
C SER A 2 10.84 -11.97 2.26
N ALA A 3 9.60 -11.56 2.53
CA ALA A 3 8.44 -11.97 1.72
C ALA A 3 8.51 -11.44 0.29
N LEU A 4 9.00 -10.21 0.11
CA LEU A 4 9.21 -9.63 -1.23
C LEU A 4 10.27 -10.41 -2.01
N GLN A 5 11.30 -10.90 -1.33
CA GLN A 5 12.38 -11.70 -1.93
C GLN A 5 12.03 -13.18 -2.18
N LYS A 6 10.89 -13.66 -1.65
CA LYS A 6 10.36 -15.00 -1.98
C LYS A 6 9.59 -15.00 -3.31
N SER A 7 9.21 -13.82 -3.81
CA SER A 7 8.45 -13.67 -5.04
C SER A 7 9.36 -13.55 -6.25
N VAL A 8 9.22 -14.44 -7.23
CA VAL A 8 9.99 -14.38 -8.49
C VAL A 8 9.71 -13.08 -9.24
N LEU A 9 8.46 -12.61 -9.21
CA LEU A 9 8.04 -11.36 -9.85
C LEU A 9 8.60 -10.12 -9.15
N LEU A 10 8.58 -10.07 -7.82
CA LEU A 10 8.93 -8.86 -7.07
C LEU A 10 10.43 -8.75 -6.74
N THR A 11 11.13 -9.87 -6.60
CA THR A 11 12.54 -9.92 -6.19
C THR A 11 13.46 -9.00 -7.01
N PRO A 12 13.38 -8.96 -8.36
CA PRO A 12 14.24 -8.09 -9.17
C PRO A 12 14.02 -6.59 -8.92
N HIS A 13 12.84 -6.23 -8.39
CA HIS A 13 12.42 -4.85 -8.17
C HIS A 13 12.56 -4.40 -6.71
N CYS A 14 12.98 -5.30 -5.82
CA CYS A 14 13.17 -5.00 -4.40
C CYS A 14 14.30 -3.97 -4.22
N LYS A 15 14.00 -2.91 -3.46
CA LYS A 15 14.96 -1.91 -3.02
C LYS A 15 14.98 -1.82 -1.50
N ALA A 16 16.11 -1.41 -0.94
CA ALA A 16 16.26 -1.23 0.50
C ALA A 16 15.48 -0.02 1.00
N GLY A 17 14.90 -0.13 2.19
CA GLY A 17 14.11 0.95 2.80
C GLY A 17 13.00 1.45 1.87
N LYS A 18 12.87 2.77 1.75
CA LYS A 18 11.87 3.43 0.88
C LYS A 18 12.38 3.75 -0.53
N GLN A 19 13.49 3.16 -0.98
CA GLN A 19 14.14 3.56 -2.23
C GLN A 19 13.29 3.32 -3.48
N ALA A 20 12.38 2.34 -3.49
CA ALA A 20 11.48 2.11 -4.62
C ALA A 20 10.30 3.09 -4.66
N ILE A 21 10.01 3.79 -3.55
CA ILE A 21 8.90 4.74 -3.45
C ILE A 21 9.33 6.08 -4.06
N LYS A 22 8.46 6.68 -4.88
CA LYS A 22 8.68 8.02 -5.48
C LYS A 22 8.92 9.07 -4.40
N ALA A 23 9.77 10.06 -4.68
CA ALA A 23 10.20 11.05 -3.69
C ALA A 23 9.01 11.77 -3.03
N GLU A 24 8.02 12.21 -3.81
CA GLU A 24 6.82 12.89 -3.27
C GLU A 24 5.93 12.02 -2.37
N HIS A 25 6.09 10.69 -2.39
CA HIS A 25 5.26 9.75 -1.64
C HIS A 25 5.92 9.25 -0.35
N ARG A 26 7.24 9.40 -0.21
CA ARG A 26 8.01 8.84 0.92
C ARG A 26 7.56 9.39 2.27
N ASP A 27 7.24 10.68 2.32
CA ASP A 27 6.85 11.37 3.54
C ASP A 27 5.44 10.99 4.03
N LEU A 28 4.62 10.39 3.15
CA LEU A 28 3.31 9.85 3.52
C LEU A 28 3.43 8.54 4.32
N ILE A 29 4.54 7.81 4.14
CA ILE A 29 4.80 6.55 4.85
C ILE A 29 5.57 6.87 6.13
N ILE A 30 4.85 6.92 7.24
CA ILE A 30 5.43 7.34 8.52
C ILE A 30 5.95 6.13 9.30
N GLU A 31 7.24 6.12 9.59
CA GLU A 31 7.91 5.11 10.41
C GLU A 31 7.89 5.56 11.88
N LYS A 32 7.08 4.91 12.73
CA LYS A 32 6.95 5.24 14.16
C LYS A 32 7.33 4.05 15.03
N ARG A 33 7.82 4.33 16.25
CA ARG A 33 8.00 3.35 17.33
C ARG A 33 8.84 2.13 16.93
N GLY A 34 9.92 2.33 16.17
CA GLY A 34 10.84 1.27 15.75
C GLY A 34 10.37 0.43 14.54
N ALA A 35 9.17 0.68 14.01
CA ALA A 35 8.74 0.11 12.73
C ALA A 35 9.35 0.91 11.58
N GLN A 36 10.33 0.32 10.89
CA GLN A 36 11.01 0.87 9.73
C GLN A 36 10.67 0.04 8.50
N VAL A 37 10.53 0.68 7.35
CA VAL A 37 10.49 -0.01 6.07
C VAL A 37 11.87 -0.62 5.85
N THR A 38 11.93 -1.94 5.75
CA THR A 38 13.19 -2.65 5.49
C THR A 38 13.40 -2.81 4.00
N GLN A 39 12.31 -3.02 3.24
CA GLN A 39 12.32 -3.16 1.78
C GLN A 39 11.06 -2.58 1.16
N SER A 40 11.17 -2.10 -0.08
CA SER A 40 10.05 -1.61 -0.89
C SER A 40 10.15 -2.06 -2.34
N VAL A 41 8.98 -2.12 -2.99
CA VAL A 41 8.80 -2.38 -4.42
C VAL A 41 7.78 -1.37 -4.96
N ASP A 42 8.08 -0.79 -6.13
CA ASP A 42 7.11 -0.12 -6.99
C ASP A 42 6.39 -1.21 -7.79
N PHE A 43 5.18 -1.56 -7.35
CA PHE A 43 4.45 -2.69 -7.92
C PHE A 43 3.96 -2.37 -9.32
N GLU A 44 3.57 -1.12 -9.60
CA GLU A 44 3.19 -0.71 -10.94
C GLU A 44 4.32 -0.97 -11.94
N LYS A 45 5.54 -0.58 -11.58
CA LYS A 45 6.72 -0.79 -12.41
C LYS A 45 7.11 -2.27 -12.49
N ALA A 46 7.00 -3.01 -11.39
CA ALA A 46 7.37 -4.43 -11.35
C ALA A 46 6.50 -5.30 -12.27
N VAL A 47 5.28 -4.86 -12.57
CA VAL A 47 4.32 -5.61 -13.40
C VAL A 47 3.99 -4.92 -14.71
N GLU A 48 4.80 -3.93 -15.08
CA GLU A 48 4.74 -3.29 -16.39
C GLU A 48 4.94 -4.34 -17.49
N GLY A 49 3.97 -4.45 -18.40
CA GLY A 49 3.98 -5.45 -19.47
C GLY A 49 3.46 -6.85 -19.11
N VAL A 50 3.15 -7.14 -17.83
CA VAL A 50 2.62 -8.44 -17.40
C VAL A 50 1.11 -8.55 -17.64
N MET A 51 0.34 -7.51 -17.28
CA MET A 51 -1.08 -7.36 -17.63
C MET A 51 -1.45 -5.89 -17.74
N GLN A 52 -1.97 -5.46 -18.90
CA GLN A 52 -2.29 -4.05 -19.16
C GLN A 52 -3.67 -3.62 -18.64
N ASN A 53 -4.59 -4.57 -18.38
CA ASN A 53 -6.00 -4.25 -18.11
C ASN A 53 -6.41 -4.29 -16.63
N HIS A 54 -5.51 -4.68 -15.72
CA HIS A 54 -5.84 -4.78 -14.30
C HIS A 54 -5.43 -3.52 -13.53
N LYS A 55 -6.35 -3.00 -12.72
CA LYS A 55 -6.02 -2.01 -11.70
C LYS A 55 -5.14 -2.68 -10.63
N ARG A 56 -4.17 -1.95 -10.08
CA ARG A 56 -3.15 -2.47 -9.17
C ARG A 56 -2.79 -1.46 -8.08
N TRP A 57 -2.18 -1.94 -6.98
CA TRP A 57 -1.58 -1.07 -5.96
C TRP A 57 -0.31 -0.42 -6.47
N ASP A 58 0.03 0.72 -5.87
CA ASP A 58 1.25 1.44 -6.22
C ASP A 58 2.49 0.74 -5.67
N TYR A 59 2.51 0.42 -4.37
CA TYR A 59 3.71 -0.07 -3.69
C TYR A 59 3.45 -1.31 -2.84
N PHE A 60 4.51 -2.10 -2.68
CA PHE A 60 4.63 -3.07 -1.60
C PHE A 60 5.78 -2.70 -0.67
N ILE A 61 5.56 -2.83 0.63
CA ILE A 61 6.58 -2.59 1.66
C ILE A 61 6.64 -3.77 2.63
N GLU A 62 7.85 -4.07 3.10
CA GLU A 62 8.08 -4.91 4.28
C GLU A 62 8.56 -4.01 5.43
N ALA A 63 8.03 -4.23 6.62
CA ALA A 63 8.34 -3.43 7.80
C ALA A 63 9.00 -4.29 8.88
N SER A 64 9.92 -3.70 9.65
CA SER A 64 10.67 -4.40 10.73
C SER A 64 9.77 -5.00 11.81
N CYS A 65 8.58 -4.42 12.03
CA CYS A 65 7.60 -4.92 13.01
C CYS A 65 6.76 -6.09 12.51
N ALA A 66 6.83 -6.42 11.22
CA ALA A 66 6.10 -7.52 10.60
C ALA A 66 7.02 -8.20 9.56
N PRO A 67 8.10 -8.85 10.02
CA PRO A 67 9.01 -9.54 9.12
C PRO A 67 8.27 -10.62 8.33
N GLU A 68 8.69 -10.83 7.10
CA GLU A 68 8.09 -11.82 6.18
C GLU A 68 6.61 -11.56 5.86
N SER A 69 6.13 -10.32 5.99
CA SER A 69 4.80 -9.89 5.57
C SER A 69 4.89 -8.70 4.62
N ILE A 70 3.97 -8.66 3.65
CA ILE A 70 3.83 -7.54 2.72
C ILE A 70 2.70 -6.63 3.20
N HIS A 71 2.96 -5.32 3.16
CA HIS A 71 1.94 -4.29 3.24
C HIS A 71 1.79 -3.64 1.87
N ALA A 72 0.57 -3.68 1.30
CA ALA A 72 0.25 -2.98 0.06
C ALA A 72 -0.11 -1.53 0.35
N VAL A 73 0.42 -0.58 -0.42
CA VAL A 73 0.23 0.86 -0.20
C VAL A 73 -0.21 1.55 -1.49
N GLU A 74 -1.36 2.19 -1.42
CA GLU A 74 -1.96 3.02 -2.46
C GLU A 74 -1.82 4.47 -2.03
N VAL A 75 -1.33 5.37 -2.88
CA VAL A 75 -1.11 6.78 -2.52
C VAL A 75 -1.99 7.74 -3.31
N HIS A 76 -2.60 7.28 -4.41
CA HIS A 76 -3.45 8.13 -5.23
C HIS A 76 -4.92 8.12 -4.77
N GLN A 77 -5.65 9.18 -5.17
CA GLN A 77 -7.07 9.29 -4.88
C GLN A 77 -7.89 8.34 -5.73
N TYR A 78 -8.53 7.38 -5.08
CA TYR A 78 -9.47 6.45 -5.72
C TYR A 78 -10.81 6.41 -4.99
N LYS A 79 -11.87 6.09 -5.73
CA LYS A 79 -13.19 5.76 -5.16
C LYS A 79 -13.10 4.41 -4.44
N VAL A 80 -13.94 4.21 -3.43
CA VAL A 80 -13.95 2.96 -2.65
C VAL A 80 -14.18 1.72 -3.53
N SER A 81 -15.02 1.82 -4.56
CA SER A 81 -15.26 0.73 -5.52
C SER A 81 -13.99 0.32 -6.27
N GLU A 82 -13.12 1.26 -6.58
CA GLU A 82 -11.89 1.03 -7.33
C GLU A 82 -10.81 0.37 -6.48
N LEU A 83 -10.82 0.59 -5.17
CA LEU A 83 -9.91 -0.10 -4.24
C LEU A 83 -10.18 -1.61 -4.26
N LYS A 84 -11.45 -2.03 -4.37
CA LYS A 84 -11.80 -3.45 -4.47
C LYS A 84 -11.30 -4.06 -5.79
N GLU A 85 -11.48 -3.35 -6.90
CA GLU A 85 -10.98 -3.77 -8.22
C GLU A 85 -9.45 -3.87 -8.24
N LYS A 86 -8.76 -2.89 -7.65
CA LYS A 86 -7.31 -2.96 -7.44
C LYS A 86 -6.96 -4.23 -6.66
N GLN A 87 -7.73 -4.59 -5.61
CA GLN A 87 -7.45 -5.78 -4.74
C GLN A 87 -7.44 -7.04 -5.55
N GLN A 88 -8.50 -7.20 -6.32
CA GLN A 88 -8.69 -8.34 -7.17
C GLN A 88 -7.62 -8.39 -8.26
N GLY A 89 -7.32 -7.27 -8.92
CA GLY A 89 -6.30 -7.20 -9.96
C GLY A 89 -4.89 -7.51 -9.43
N THR A 90 -4.54 -6.98 -8.26
CA THR A 90 -3.25 -7.23 -7.62
C THR A 90 -3.08 -8.68 -7.21
N VAL A 91 -4.10 -9.27 -6.58
CA VAL A 91 -4.11 -10.69 -6.22
C VAL A 91 -4.01 -11.56 -7.47
N ALA A 92 -4.79 -11.27 -8.52
CA ALA A 92 -4.76 -12.03 -9.76
C ALA A 92 -3.37 -12.02 -10.43
N ILE A 93 -2.70 -10.87 -10.48
CA ILE A 93 -1.34 -10.76 -11.01
C ILE A 93 -0.36 -11.59 -10.17
N LEU A 94 -0.43 -11.49 -8.84
CA LEU A 94 0.46 -12.24 -7.96
C LEU A 94 0.21 -13.74 -8.03
N ASP A 95 -1.03 -14.19 -8.06
CA ASP A 95 -1.35 -15.62 -8.12
C ASP A 95 -0.95 -16.24 -9.47
N ALA A 96 -1.05 -15.48 -10.57
CA ALA A 96 -0.64 -15.94 -11.88
C ALA A 96 0.88 -16.02 -12.07
N HIS A 97 1.64 -15.08 -11.47
CA HIS A 97 3.07 -14.91 -11.78
C HIS A 97 4.02 -15.16 -10.59
N SER A 98 3.49 -15.23 -9.38
CA SER A 98 4.24 -15.52 -8.16
C SER A 98 3.37 -16.20 -7.10
N PRO A 99 2.88 -17.43 -7.37
CA PRO A 99 1.90 -18.11 -6.52
C PRO A 99 2.28 -18.12 -5.04
N GLY A 100 1.31 -17.87 -4.17
CA GLY A 100 1.50 -17.82 -2.72
C GLY A 100 2.02 -16.48 -2.18
N THR A 101 2.48 -15.56 -3.04
CA THR A 101 2.90 -14.21 -2.61
C THR A 101 1.71 -13.40 -2.07
N SER A 102 0.54 -13.53 -2.70
CA SER A 102 -0.70 -12.86 -2.27
C SER A 102 -1.08 -13.20 -0.81
N ALA A 103 -0.82 -14.44 -0.38
CA ALA A 103 -1.07 -14.91 0.98
C ALA A 103 -0.16 -14.24 2.04
N THR A 104 0.95 -13.64 1.62
CA THR A 104 1.86 -12.89 2.51
C THR A 104 1.42 -11.44 2.71
N ILE A 105 0.42 -10.96 1.96
CA ILE A 105 -0.12 -9.61 2.11
C ILE A 105 -0.95 -9.56 3.40
N LYS A 106 -0.41 -8.87 4.40
CA LYS A 106 -1.05 -8.74 5.72
C LYS A 106 -2.05 -7.60 5.78
N SER A 107 -1.85 -6.56 4.98
CA SER A 107 -2.72 -5.38 4.98
C SER A 107 -2.63 -4.57 3.70
N TRP A 108 -3.70 -3.83 3.44
CA TRP A 108 -3.85 -2.92 2.31
C TRP A 108 -4.08 -1.51 2.85
N HIS A 109 -3.19 -0.57 2.51
CA HIS A 109 -3.17 0.79 3.01
C HIS A 109 -3.47 1.78 1.89
N VAL A 110 -4.13 2.88 2.25
CA VAL A 110 -4.37 4.01 1.34
C VAL A 110 -3.92 5.30 2.02
N LEU A 111 -2.94 5.98 1.44
CA LEU A 111 -2.26 7.16 1.96
C LEU A 111 -2.52 8.34 1.02
N VAL A 112 -3.70 8.94 1.13
CA VAL A 112 -4.10 10.08 0.31
C VAL A 112 -3.88 11.39 1.07
N LYS A 113 -3.29 12.39 0.40
CA LYS A 113 -3.17 13.77 0.90
C LYS A 113 -4.44 14.58 0.59
N GLY A 114 -4.98 15.30 1.57
CA GLY A 114 -6.08 16.28 1.39
C GLY A 114 -7.26 16.12 2.34
N SER A 115 -8.20 17.07 2.29
CA SER A 115 -9.48 17.04 3.00
C SER A 115 -10.50 16.21 2.22
N LEU A 116 -11.12 15.25 2.89
CA LEU A 116 -12.13 14.38 2.30
C LEU A 116 -13.49 15.10 2.23
N PRO A 117 -14.23 15.01 1.12
CA PRO A 117 -15.61 15.47 1.05
C PRO A 117 -16.46 14.81 2.15
N PRO A 118 -17.33 15.56 2.87
CA PRO A 118 -18.08 15.03 4.02
C PRO A 118 -18.87 13.74 3.73
N ARG A 119 -19.41 13.62 2.51
CA ARG A 119 -20.18 12.44 2.08
C ARG A 119 -19.38 11.14 2.04
N ASP A 120 -18.07 11.24 1.81
CA ASP A 120 -17.18 10.10 1.62
C ASP A 120 -16.39 9.76 2.90
N GLN A 121 -16.38 10.67 3.89
CA GLN A 121 -15.65 10.49 5.14
C GLN A 121 -16.09 9.26 5.94
N MET A 122 -17.39 9.02 6.08
CA MET A 122 -17.91 7.93 6.92
C MET A 122 -17.61 6.53 6.33
N ALA A 123 -17.77 6.40 5.00
CA ALA A 123 -17.44 5.16 4.29
C ALA A 123 -15.93 4.90 4.27
N ARG A 124 -15.12 5.97 4.11
CA ARG A 124 -13.66 5.90 4.21
C ARG A 124 -13.20 5.56 5.63
N LEU A 125 -13.77 6.15 6.66
CA LEU A 125 -13.45 5.86 8.07
C LEU A 125 -13.66 4.38 8.45
N LYS A 126 -14.70 3.73 7.91
CA LYS A 126 -14.93 2.29 8.10
C LYS A 126 -13.95 1.40 7.32
N ALA A 127 -13.50 1.84 6.15
CA ALA A 127 -12.40 1.17 5.43
C ALA A 127 -11.06 1.40 6.15
N ASP A 128 -10.90 2.59 6.73
CA ASP A 128 -9.69 3.07 7.37
C ASP A 128 -9.50 2.53 8.80
N SER A 129 -10.54 2.07 9.49
CA SER A 129 -10.41 1.45 10.83
C SER A 129 -9.73 0.07 10.81
N ARG A 130 -9.44 -0.47 9.62
CA ARG A 130 -8.59 -1.65 9.41
C ARG A 130 -7.12 -1.28 9.15
N ILE A 131 -6.76 0.01 9.23
CA ILE A 131 -5.42 0.55 9.04
C ILE A 131 -4.66 0.56 10.37
N GLN A 132 -3.56 -0.18 10.45
CA GLN A 132 -2.52 0.04 11.47
C GLN A 132 -1.17 0.24 10.77
N LEU A 133 -0.99 1.42 10.20
CA LEU A 133 0.28 2.15 10.05
C LEU A 133 -0.15 3.63 9.89
N HIS A 134 0.19 4.47 10.88
CA HIS A 134 -0.51 5.69 11.27
C HIS A 134 -0.93 6.70 10.17
N ARG A 135 -2.19 7.16 10.29
CA ARG A 135 -2.70 8.45 9.76
C ARG A 135 -1.96 9.64 10.39
N SER A 136 -1.67 10.67 9.59
CA SER A 136 -1.72 12.07 10.04
C SER A 136 -2.98 12.70 9.46
N LEU A 137 -4.03 12.76 10.27
CA LEU A 137 -5.14 13.69 10.04
C LEU A 137 -4.92 14.85 11.02
N GLU A 138 -4.50 16.00 10.52
CA GLU A 138 -4.73 17.25 11.25
C GLU A 138 -6.23 17.52 11.18
N ILE A 139 -6.94 17.16 12.26
CA ILE A 139 -8.28 17.63 12.49
C ILE A 139 -8.13 19.10 12.90
N ALA A 140 -8.17 20.00 11.92
CA ALA A 140 -8.42 21.41 12.22
C ALA A 140 -9.73 21.48 13.00
N SER A 141 -9.63 21.99 14.23
CA SER A 141 -10.70 22.09 15.21
C SER A 141 -11.99 22.66 14.61
N LEU A 142 -13.03 21.83 14.49
CA LEU A 142 -14.39 22.34 14.45
C LEU A 142 -14.72 22.80 15.87
N LYS A 143 -14.42 24.08 16.14
CA LYS A 143 -15.05 24.80 17.25
C LYS A 143 -16.54 24.90 16.91
N SER A 144 -17.36 24.27 17.72
CA SER A 144 -18.80 24.53 17.74
C SER A 144 -19.02 25.92 18.35
N THR A 145 -19.45 26.87 17.52
CA THR A 145 -20.37 27.94 17.95
C THR A 145 -21.78 27.50 17.64
#